data_AF-A0A427YFE3-F1
#
_entry.id   AF-A0A427YFE3-F1
#
_cell.length_a   1.000
_cell.length_b   1.000
_cell.length_c   1.000
_cell.angle_alpha   90.00
_cell.angle_beta   90.00
_cell.angle_gamma   90.00
#
_symmetry.space_group_name_H-M   'P 1'
#
loop_
_entity.id
_entity.type
_entity.pdbx_description
1 polymer ?
#
loop_
_entity_poly.entity_id
_entity_poly.type
_entity_poly.pdbx_seq_one_letter_code
_entity_poly.pdbx_strand_id
1 'polypeptide(L)'
;MTLNNDPCTVYLAYYLEGETTGEDVFRHMQQRDGLIELVHVHGTQIDSGNPADGGFGLGHLGISCPDVETAEQRFRQHGVEIFRPTGPQHSTKHGICVAEEDNEHPLTEGFKTVFARMLMIRDPDDESGRCYFIEVVPYGAD
;
A
#
# COMPACT_ATOMS: atom_id res chain seq x y z
N MET A 1 2.86 13.60 -9.89
CA MET A 1 3.87 14.39 -10.64
C MET A 1 5.19 13.65 -10.66
N THR A 2 5.99 13.77 -11.73
CA THR A 2 7.37 13.25 -11.80
C THR A 2 8.36 14.41 -11.76
N LEU A 3 9.29 14.39 -10.81
CA LEU A 3 10.41 15.33 -10.72
C LEU A 3 11.71 14.56 -10.99
N ASN A 4 12.39 14.89 -12.09
CA ASN A 4 13.70 14.30 -12.36
C ASN A 4 14.80 15.22 -11.80
N ASN A 5 15.51 14.75 -10.79
CA ASN A 5 16.48 15.52 -10.02
C ASN A 5 17.83 14.78 -9.95
N ASP A 6 18.33 14.22 -11.05
CA ASP A 6 19.62 13.48 -11.19
C ASP A 6 20.50 13.52 -9.92
N PRO A 7 20.63 12.41 -9.16
CA PRO A 7 20.58 11.00 -9.59
C PRO A 7 19.27 10.26 -9.32
N CYS A 8 18.16 10.94 -9.03
CA CYS A 8 16.89 10.26 -8.77
C CYS A 8 15.69 10.91 -9.46
N THR A 9 14.65 10.11 -9.65
CA THR A 9 13.32 10.56 -10.07
C THR A 9 12.33 10.35 -8.94
N VAL A 10 11.62 11.41 -8.59
CA VAL A 10 10.59 11.42 -7.55
C VAL A 10 9.20 11.38 -8.19
N TYR A 11 8.36 10.46 -7.74
CA TYR A 11 6.94 10.38 -8.08
C TYR A 11 6.09 10.73 -6.86
N LEU A 12 5.23 11.73 -7.04
CA LEU A 12 4.25 12.12 -6.03
C LEU A 12 2.88 11.55 -6.40
N ALA A 13 2.30 10.76 -5.50
CA ALA A 13 0.95 10.24 -5.63
C ALA A 13 -0.09 11.35 -5.35
N TYR A 14 -1.18 11.35 -6.14
CA TYR A 14 -2.31 12.28 -6.10
C TYR A 14 -2.05 13.71 -6.62
N TYR A 15 -3.10 14.34 -7.15
CA TYR A 15 -3.16 15.76 -7.51
C TYR A 15 -4.34 16.38 -6.75
N LEU A 16 -4.16 17.59 -6.24
CA LEU A 16 -5.28 18.36 -5.68
C LEU A 16 -6.07 19.01 -6.81
N GLU A 17 -7.35 19.26 -6.56
CA GLU A 17 -8.19 19.99 -7.49
C GLU A 17 -7.60 21.38 -7.77
N GLY A 18 -7.43 21.72 -9.06
CA GLY A 18 -6.80 22.96 -9.50
C GLY A 18 -5.30 22.88 -9.78
N GLU A 19 -4.62 21.80 -9.41
CA GLU A 19 -3.23 21.58 -9.80
C GLU A 19 -3.17 21.01 -11.22
N THR A 20 -2.71 21.81 -12.17
CA THR A 20 -2.67 21.42 -13.60
C THR A 20 -1.25 21.33 -14.14
N THR A 21 -0.28 21.91 -13.43
CA THR A 21 1.13 21.91 -13.80
C THR A 21 2.01 21.33 -12.70
N GLY A 22 3.25 20.97 -13.04
CA GLY A 22 4.21 20.54 -12.01
C GLY A 22 4.62 21.65 -11.04
N GLU A 23 4.58 22.91 -11.49
CA GLU A 23 4.87 24.06 -10.63
C GLU A 23 3.81 24.23 -9.52
N ASP A 24 2.54 24.01 -9.86
CA ASP A 24 1.43 24.09 -8.89
C ASP A 24 1.56 23.05 -7.78
N VAL A 25 1.94 21.82 -8.15
CA VAL A 25 2.17 20.75 -7.19
C VAL A 25 3.38 21.07 -6.31
N PHE A 26 4.50 21.52 -6.90
CA PHE A 26 5.71 21.82 -6.15
C PHE A 26 5.51 22.92 -5.10
N ARG A 27 4.69 23.94 -5.41
CA ARG A 27 4.41 25.06 -4.51
C ARG A 27 3.73 24.63 -3.21
N HIS A 28 2.90 23.60 -3.25
CA HIS A 28 2.07 23.18 -2.12
C HIS A 28 2.41 21.77 -1.58
N MET A 29 3.33 21.04 -2.22
CA MET A 29 3.60 19.63 -1.88
C MET A 29 3.93 19.41 -0.40
N GLN A 30 4.68 20.34 0.22
CA GLN A 30 5.09 20.23 1.63
C GLN A 30 3.93 20.42 2.63
N GLN A 31 2.79 20.91 2.17
CA GLN A 31 1.60 21.17 2.99
C GLN A 31 0.54 20.07 2.81
N ARG A 32 0.87 19.00 2.09
CA ARG A 32 -0.10 17.97 1.72
C ARG A 32 -0.12 16.81 2.71
N ASP A 33 -1.29 16.62 3.31
CA ASP A 33 -1.58 15.41 4.07
C ASP A 33 -1.72 14.18 3.15
N GLY A 34 -1.16 13.05 3.59
CA GLY A 34 -1.25 11.79 2.84
C GLY A 34 -0.38 11.74 1.57
N LEU A 35 0.61 12.62 1.43
CA LEU A 35 1.57 12.57 0.33
C LEU A 35 2.44 11.30 0.44
N ILE A 36 2.51 10.54 -0.66
CA ILE A 36 3.46 9.43 -0.83
C ILE A 36 4.50 9.85 -1.87
N GLU A 37 5.77 9.79 -1.47
CA GLU A 37 6.93 10.05 -2.31
C GLU A 37 7.59 8.73 -2.69
N LEU A 38 7.59 8.39 -3.98
CA LEU A 38 8.32 7.24 -4.50
C LEU A 38 9.59 7.73 -5.19
N VAL A 39 10.74 7.28 -4.72
CA VAL A 39 12.04 7.73 -5.24
C VAL A 39 12.71 6.60 -6.00
N HIS A 40 12.85 6.77 -7.30
CA HIS A 40 13.66 5.90 -8.14
C HIS A 40 15.07 6.47 -8.25
N VAL A 41 16.04 5.85 -7.55
CA VAL A 41 17.45 6.19 -7.65
C VAL A 41 18.05 5.52 -8.88
N HIS A 42 18.68 6.29 -9.76
CA HIS A 42 19.21 5.78 -11.01
C HIS A 42 20.54 5.06 -10.82
N GLY A 43 20.74 3.98 -11.58
CA GLY A 43 22.04 3.30 -11.70
C GLY A 43 22.53 2.58 -10.44
N THR A 44 21.73 2.51 -9.37
CA THR A 44 22.05 1.78 -8.15
C THR A 44 20.91 0.84 -7.80
N GLN A 45 21.24 -0.42 -7.49
CA GLN A 45 20.29 -1.35 -6.90
C GLN A 45 20.12 -1.00 -5.42
N ILE A 46 18.88 -0.79 -5.00
CA ILE A 46 18.53 -0.55 -3.60
C ILE A 46 17.59 -1.68 -3.18
N ASP A 47 17.96 -2.41 -2.13
CA ASP A 47 17.05 -3.34 -1.46
C ASP A 47 16.00 -2.52 -0.70
N SER A 48 14.89 -2.24 -1.37
CA SER A 48 13.75 -1.50 -0.82
C SER A 48 12.54 -2.42 -0.71
N GLY A 49 11.52 -2.03 0.06
CA GLY A 49 10.33 -2.88 0.24
C GLY A 49 10.42 -3.89 1.39
N ASN A 50 9.29 -4.56 1.60
CA ASN A 50 9.13 -5.65 2.55
C ASN A 50 9.89 -6.89 2.05
N PRO A 51 10.61 -7.59 2.94
CA PRO A 51 11.22 -8.86 2.57
C PRO A 51 10.12 -9.91 2.36
N ALA A 52 10.34 -10.78 1.37
CA ALA A 52 9.34 -11.76 0.94
C ALA A 52 8.96 -12.79 2.03
N ASP A 53 9.84 -13.00 3.01
CA ASP A 53 9.65 -13.92 4.15
C ASP A 53 9.03 -13.25 5.39
N GLY A 54 8.70 -11.96 5.30
CA GLY A 54 8.21 -11.18 6.43
C GLY A 54 9.34 -10.70 7.33
N GLY A 55 9.41 -9.39 7.56
CA GLY A 55 10.45 -8.78 8.36
C GLY A 55 9.89 -7.73 9.30
N PHE A 56 10.59 -7.50 10.40
CA PHE A 56 10.26 -6.45 11.36
C PHE A 56 10.56 -5.07 10.75
N GLY A 57 9.60 -4.14 10.79
CA GLY A 57 9.75 -2.80 10.23
C GLY A 57 8.45 -2.19 9.72
N LEU A 58 8.54 -1.37 8.66
CA LEU A 58 7.36 -0.84 7.95
C LEU A 58 6.52 -2.00 7.41
N GLY A 59 5.26 -2.13 7.84
CA GLY A 59 4.40 -3.25 7.45
C GLY A 59 3.77 -3.10 6.07
N HIS A 60 3.08 -1.99 5.84
CA HIS A 60 2.35 -1.69 4.61
C HIS A 60 1.96 -0.21 4.55
N LEU A 61 1.50 0.23 3.38
CA LEU A 61 0.76 1.48 3.19
C LEU A 61 -0.74 1.21 3.28
N GLY A 62 -1.52 2.15 3.82
CA GLY A 62 -2.98 2.04 3.88
C GLY A 62 -3.67 3.08 3.00
N ILE A 63 -4.61 2.64 2.17
CA ILE A 63 -5.47 3.52 1.37
C ILE A 63 -6.94 3.28 1.72
N SER A 64 -7.68 4.36 1.95
CA SER A 64 -9.12 4.28 2.19
C SER A 64 -9.88 4.23 0.85
N CYS A 65 -10.90 3.38 0.79
CA CYS A 65 -11.66 3.12 -0.43
C CYS A 65 -13.15 3.01 -0.11
N PRO A 66 -14.04 3.71 -0.84
CA PRO A 66 -15.48 3.65 -0.57
C PRO A 66 -16.10 2.28 -0.86
N ASP A 67 -15.52 1.50 -1.79
CA ASP A 67 -15.98 0.17 -2.16
C ASP A 67 -14.79 -0.74 -2.47
N VAL A 68 -14.40 -1.53 -1.47
CA VAL A 68 -13.25 -2.43 -1.55
C VAL A 68 -13.51 -3.62 -2.49
N GLU A 69 -14.75 -4.10 -2.60
CA GLU A 69 -15.08 -5.23 -3.49
C GLU A 69 -14.97 -4.82 -4.96
N THR A 70 -15.49 -3.65 -5.31
CA THR A 70 -15.32 -3.08 -6.66
C THR A 70 -13.85 -2.81 -6.95
N ALA A 71 -13.08 -2.31 -5.97
CA ALA A 71 -11.64 -2.12 -6.12
C ALA A 71 -10.91 -3.44 -6.36
N GLU A 72 -11.23 -4.51 -5.61
CA GLU A 72 -10.65 -5.84 -5.80
C GLU A 72 -10.88 -6.37 -7.22
N GLN A 73 -12.11 -6.26 -7.73
CA GLN A 73 -12.42 -6.69 -9.10
C GLN A 73 -11.59 -5.90 -10.13
N ARG A 74 -11.48 -4.58 -9.95
CA ARG A 74 -10.67 -3.71 -10.83
C ARG A 74 -9.19 -4.09 -10.77
N PHE A 75 -8.64 -4.36 -9.58
CA PHE A 75 -7.26 -4.80 -9.43
C PHE A 75 -6.99 -6.10 -10.19
N ARG A 76 -7.87 -7.10 -10.06
CA ARG A 76 -7.77 -8.37 -10.81
C ARG A 76 -7.82 -8.15 -12.32
N GLN A 77 -8.71 -7.28 -12.80
CA GLN A 77 -8.81 -6.96 -14.23
C GLN A 77 -7.53 -6.33 -14.80
N HIS A 78 -6.79 -5.59 -13.97
CA HIS A 78 -5.54 -4.94 -14.35
C HIS A 78 -4.28 -5.76 -13.99
N GLY A 79 -4.44 -7.02 -13.55
CA GLY A 79 -3.32 -7.91 -13.25
C GLY A 79 -2.54 -7.53 -11.99
N VAL A 80 -3.14 -6.75 -11.09
CA VAL A 80 -2.54 -6.46 -9.78
C VAL A 80 -2.57 -7.72 -8.93
N GLU A 81 -1.45 -8.01 -8.27
CA GLU A 81 -1.34 -9.17 -7.40
C GLU A 81 -2.12 -8.97 -6.10
N ILE A 82 -3.06 -9.87 -5.84
CA ILE A 82 -3.85 -9.89 -4.61
C ILE A 82 -3.15 -10.79 -3.60
N PHE A 83 -2.54 -10.18 -2.58
CA PHE A 83 -1.90 -10.92 -1.48
C PHE A 83 -2.94 -11.53 -0.54
N ARG A 84 -3.95 -10.74 -0.15
CA ARG A 84 -5.04 -11.21 0.69
C ARG A 84 -6.37 -10.64 0.20
N PRO A 85 -7.25 -11.45 -0.40
CA PRO A 85 -8.54 -10.98 -0.90
C PRO A 85 -9.52 -10.66 0.24
N THR A 86 -10.61 -9.97 -0.13
CA THR A 86 -11.75 -9.76 0.78
C THR A 86 -12.49 -11.06 1.08
N GLY A 87 -13.21 -11.09 2.20
CA GLY A 87 -14.07 -12.19 2.62
C GLY A 87 -13.65 -12.81 3.97
N PRO A 88 -14.63 -13.31 4.75
CA PRO A 88 -14.39 -13.82 6.12
C PRO A 88 -13.46 -15.03 6.17
N GLN A 89 -13.39 -15.82 5.10
CA GLN A 89 -12.50 -16.97 4.98
C GLN A 89 -11.01 -16.58 4.93
N HIS A 90 -10.72 -15.30 4.66
CA HIS A 90 -9.36 -14.76 4.60
C HIS A 90 -8.98 -13.96 5.85
N SER A 91 -9.87 -13.87 6.83
CA SER A 91 -9.58 -13.32 8.16
C SER A 91 -8.83 -14.35 9.00
N THR A 92 -7.52 -14.51 8.73
CA THR A 92 -6.66 -15.47 9.41
C THR A 92 -6.31 -15.03 10.83
N LYS A 93 -5.95 -16.00 11.69
CA LYS A 93 -5.43 -15.74 13.04
C LYS A 93 -4.13 -14.92 13.05
N HIS A 94 -3.36 -14.99 11.96
CA HIS A 94 -2.03 -14.40 11.84
C HIS A 94 -2.11 -13.00 11.24
N GLY A 95 -1.58 -12.01 11.95
CA GLY A 95 -1.24 -10.70 11.41
C GLY A 95 -0.12 -10.83 10.37
N ILE A 96 -0.18 -9.97 9.36
CA ILE A 96 0.83 -9.92 8.29
C ILE A 96 2.07 -9.20 8.86
N CYS A 97 3.26 -9.79 8.68
CA CYS A 97 4.54 -9.26 9.21
C CYS A 97 4.61 -9.16 10.74
N VAL A 98 3.98 -10.11 11.45
CA VAL A 98 4.04 -10.23 12.92
C VAL A 98 4.76 -11.53 13.29
N ALA A 99 5.60 -11.51 14.33
CA ALA A 99 6.29 -12.71 14.80
C ALA A 99 5.29 -13.83 15.16
N GLU A 100 5.66 -15.09 15.01
CA GLU A 100 4.77 -16.22 15.32
C GLU A 100 4.33 -16.21 16.79
N GLU A 101 5.25 -15.91 17.71
CA GLU A 101 4.99 -15.75 19.14
C GLU A 101 4.01 -14.61 19.47
N ASP A 102 3.97 -13.57 18.64
CA ASP A 102 3.04 -12.44 18.78
C ASP A 102 1.68 -12.71 18.12
N ASN A 103 1.53 -13.82 17.39
CA ASN A 103 0.29 -14.26 16.72
C ASN A 103 -0.50 -15.31 17.53
N GLU A 104 -0.18 -15.49 18.81
CA GLU A 104 -0.79 -16.52 19.65
C GLU A 104 -2.28 -16.24 19.94
N HIS A 105 -2.68 -14.97 19.98
CA HIS A 105 -4.05 -14.57 20.30
C HIS A 105 -4.96 -14.53 19.06
N PRO A 106 -6.18 -15.09 19.13
CA PRO A 106 -7.12 -14.98 18.04
C PRO A 106 -7.57 -13.52 17.85
N LEU A 107 -7.83 -13.15 16.60
CA LEU A 107 -8.52 -11.90 16.29
C LEU A 107 -9.86 -11.86 17.04
N THR A 108 -10.21 -10.70 17.58
CA THR A 108 -11.54 -10.48 18.16
C THR A 108 -12.60 -10.56 17.08
N GLU A 109 -13.83 -10.95 17.42
CA GLU A 109 -14.93 -11.06 16.45
C GLU A 109 -15.22 -9.73 15.73
N GLY A 110 -15.12 -8.61 16.47
CA GLY A 110 -15.25 -7.28 15.88
C GLY A 110 -14.16 -7.01 14.84
N PHE A 111 -12.91 -7.37 15.15
CA PHE A 111 -11.81 -7.18 14.21
C PHE A 111 -11.93 -8.09 12.98
N LYS A 112 -12.35 -9.36 13.13
CA LYS A 112 -12.60 -10.27 11.99
C LYS A 112 -13.60 -9.70 10.99
N THR A 113 -14.63 -9.01 11.49
CA THR A 113 -15.67 -8.38 10.66
C THR A 113 -15.10 -7.26 9.81
N VAL A 114 -14.22 -6.43 10.40
CA VAL A 114 -13.52 -5.36 9.67
C VAL A 114 -12.50 -5.94 8.70
N PHE A 115 -11.69 -6.92 9.15
CA PHE A 115 -10.64 -7.54 8.35
C PHE A 115 -11.18 -8.27 7.11
N ALA A 116 -12.38 -8.85 7.21
CA ALA A 116 -13.09 -9.47 6.10
C ALA A 116 -13.44 -8.47 4.98
N ARG A 117 -13.55 -7.18 5.30
CA ARG A 117 -13.88 -6.10 4.35
C ARG A 117 -12.64 -5.40 3.80
N MET A 118 -11.46 -5.77 4.28
CA MET A 118 -10.18 -5.21 3.85
C MET A 118 -9.55 -6.12 2.80
N LEU A 119 -8.72 -5.53 1.95
CA LEU A 119 -7.95 -6.19 0.90
C LEU A 119 -6.47 -5.85 1.08
N MET A 120 -5.56 -6.77 0.80
CA MET A 120 -4.12 -6.50 0.69
C MET A 120 -3.65 -6.82 -0.72
N ILE A 121 -2.98 -5.85 -1.36
CA ILE A 121 -2.33 -6.01 -2.67
C ILE A 121 -0.82 -5.83 -2.55
N ARG A 122 -0.09 -6.27 -3.57
CA ARG A 122 1.34 -6.02 -3.73
C ARG A 122 1.57 -5.02 -4.85
N ASP A 123 2.50 -4.10 -4.65
CA ASP A 123 3.09 -3.38 -5.77
C ASP A 123 4.07 -4.29 -6.53
N PRO A 124 4.59 -3.87 -7.70
CA PRO A 124 5.53 -4.67 -8.46
C PRO A 124 6.81 -4.98 -7.67
N ASP A 125 7.28 -6.22 -7.77
CA ASP A 125 8.56 -6.63 -7.18
C ASP A 125 9.73 -5.85 -7.80
N ASP A 126 10.72 -5.52 -6.98
CA ASP A 126 12.04 -5.12 -7.46
C ASP A 126 12.86 -6.34 -7.94
N GLU A 127 14.07 -6.11 -8.46
CA GLU A 127 14.94 -7.19 -8.94
C GLU A 127 15.35 -8.19 -7.85
N SER A 128 15.22 -7.81 -6.56
CA SER A 128 15.47 -8.68 -5.40
C SER A 128 14.24 -9.48 -4.97
N GLY A 129 13.09 -9.28 -5.62
CA GLY A 129 11.83 -9.92 -5.29
C GLY A 129 11.13 -9.29 -4.08
N ARG A 130 11.48 -8.05 -3.71
CA ARG A 130 10.83 -7.29 -2.64
C ARG A 130 9.75 -6.39 -3.20
N CYS A 131 8.70 -6.18 -2.41
CA CYS A 131 7.58 -5.32 -2.76
C CYS A 131 7.08 -4.58 -1.52
N TYR A 132 6.27 -3.55 -1.71
CA TYR A 132 5.47 -2.95 -0.66
C TYR A 132 4.06 -3.54 -0.67
N PHE A 133 3.58 -3.88 0.54
CA PHE A 133 2.18 -4.21 0.73
C PHE A 133 1.33 -2.94 0.80
N ILE A 134 0.15 -2.98 0.20
CA ILE A 134 -0.84 -1.91 0.27
C ILE A 134 -2.17 -2.49 0.75
N GLU A 135 -2.60 -2.02 1.93
CA GLU A 135 -3.90 -2.33 2.51
C GLU A 135 -4.95 -1.37 1.94
N VAL A 136 -6.05 -1.93 1.47
CA VAL A 136 -7.22 -1.19 1.01
C VAL A 136 -8.31 -1.38 2.04
N VAL A 137 -8.63 -0.30 2.74
CA VAL A 137 -9.57 -0.28 3.86
C VAL A 137 -10.87 0.43 3.49
N PRO A 138 -12.04 -0.03 3.95
CA PRO A 138 -13.29 0.68 3.73
C PRO A 138 -13.25 2.10 4.31
N TYR A 139 -13.59 3.10 3.51
CA TYR A 139 -13.83 4.47 3.96
C TYR A 139 -15.26 4.61 4.49
N GLY A 140 -15.43 5.18 5.69
CA GLY A 140 -16.76 5.44 6.25
C GLY A 140 -17.51 4.18 6.67
N ALA A 141 -16.81 3.18 7.20
CA ALA A 141 -17.45 2.01 7.78
C ALA A 141 -18.19 2.39 9.08
N ASP A 142 -19.49 2.66 8.94
CA ASP A 142 -20.46 2.48 10.02
C ASP A 142 -20.64 0.97 10.34
#